data_AF-A0A816HT47-F1
#
_entry.id   AF-A0A816HT47-F1
#
_cell.length_a   1.000
_cell.length_b   1.000
_cell.length_c   1.000
_cell.angle_alpha   90.00
_cell.angle_beta   90.00
_cell.angle_gamma   90.00
#
_symmetry.space_group_name_H-M   'P 1'
#
loop_
_entity.id
_entity.type
_entity.pdbx_description
1 polymer ?
#
loop_
_entity_poly.entity_id
_entity_poly.type
_entity_poly.pdbx_seq_one_letter_code
_entity_poly.pdbx_strand_id
1 'polypeptide(L)'
;GNGAVGSSCREEAGIDLFAEQALWPEIMAIFREGYNVLHEAGFSDEAILFDMYLSKEPAEIFERAADEGFVKQLKYHSRTSQYGQLSTMNRHDGNEIREKFRRVLNDNILSGNFAKKWSDTKWAAEELAKEWKEVEKAPIVQADQRVR
;
A
#
# COMPACT_ATOMS: atom_id res chain seq x y z
N GLY A 1 -10.79 5.35 -17.15
CA GLY A 1 -10.61 5.45 -18.62
C GLY A 1 -10.63 4.07 -19.24
N ASN A 2 -11.47 3.84 -20.24
CA ASN A 2 -11.41 2.62 -21.05
C ASN A 2 -10.28 2.78 -22.08
N GLY A 3 -9.20 2.03 -21.90
CA GLY A 3 -8.09 2.03 -22.84
C GLY A 3 -7.19 0.83 -22.58
N ALA A 4 -6.86 0.10 -23.65
CA ALA A 4 -5.71 -0.78 -23.65
C ALA A 4 -4.46 0.09 -23.86
N VAL A 5 -3.41 -0.19 -23.11
CA VAL A 5 -2.09 0.44 -23.30
C VAL A 5 -1.17 -0.62 -23.88
N GLY A 6 -0.49 -0.30 -24.99
CA GLY A 6 0.52 -1.21 -25.55
C GLY A 6 1.71 -1.34 -24.59
N SER A 7 2.07 -2.57 -24.24
CA SER A 7 3.17 -2.87 -23.33
C SER A 7 3.92 -4.14 -23.77
N SER A 8 5.13 -4.33 -23.26
CA SER A 8 5.91 -5.57 -23.46
C SER A 8 5.72 -6.53 -22.28
N CYS A 9 5.90 -7.83 -22.48
CA CYS A 9 5.82 -8.80 -21.38
C CYS A 9 6.81 -8.49 -20.23
N ARG A 10 7.97 -7.88 -20.55
CA ARG A 10 8.95 -7.48 -19.52
C ARG A 10 8.44 -6.31 -18.69
N GLU A 11 7.83 -5.33 -19.36
CA GLU A 11 7.31 -4.13 -18.71
C GLU A 11 6.12 -4.47 -17.81
N GLU A 12 5.15 -5.22 -18.34
CA GLU A 12 3.97 -5.64 -17.59
C GLU A 12 4.36 -6.47 -16.36
N ALA A 13 5.10 -7.57 -16.53
CA ALA A 13 5.51 -8.41 -15.40
C ALA A 13 6.39 -7.65 -14.39
N GLY A 14 7.22 -6.71 -14.85
CA GLY A 14 8.05 -5.90 -13.97
C GLY A 14 7.25 -4.91 -13.12
N ILE A 15 6.27 -4.23 -13.73
CA ILE A 15 5.41 -3.25 -13.06
C ILE A 15 4.44 -3.94 -12.10
N ASP A 16 3.81 -5.03 -12.55
CA ASP A 16 2.82 -5.79 -11.78
C ASP A 16 3.43 -6.35 -10.50
N LEU A 17 4.50 -7.15 -10.64
CA LEU A 17 5.22 -7.70 -9.48
C LEU A 17 5.79 -6.61 -8.57
N PHE A 18 6.20 -5.46 -9.11
CA PHE A 18 6.68 -4.34 -8.30
C PHE A 18 5.54 -3.72 -7.48
N ALA A 19 4.36 -3.54 -8.08
CA ALA A 19 3.21 -3.04 -7.35
C ALA A 19 2.83 -4.00 -6.21
N GLU A 20 2.78 -5.29 -6.48
CA GLU A 20 2.40 -6.34 -5.53
C GLU A 20 3.42 -6.57 -4.41
N GLN A 21 4.73 -6.49 -4.71
CA GLN A 21 5.80 -6.87 -3.76
C GLN A 21 6.54 -5.69 -3.15
N ALA A 22 6.39 -4.48 -3.69
CA ALA A 22 7.01 -3.28 -3.16
C ALA A 22 5.95 -2.26 -2.73
N LEU A 23 5.11 -1.79 -3.65
CA LEU A 23 4.23 -0.65 -3.37
C LEU A 23 3.12 -0.96 -2.36
N TRP A 24 2.32 -2.00 -2.60
CA TRP A 24 1.20 -2.37 -1.73
C TRP A 24 1.64 -2.81 -0.32
N PRO A 25 2.72 -3.58 -0.14
CA PRO A 25 3.24 -3.89 1.19
C PRO A 25 3.60 -2.64 2.02
N GLU A 26 4.18 -1.59 1.41
CA GLU A 26 4.45 -0.34 2.14
C GLU A 26 3.17 0.40 2.51
N ILE A 27 2.16 0.43 1.63
CA ILE A 27 0.86 1.02 1.96
C ILE A 27 0.26 0.29 3.16
N MET A 28 0.24 -1.06 3.14
CA MET A 28 -0.26 -1.85 4.27
C MET A 28 0.53 -1.60 5.56
N ALA A 29 1.86 -1.46 5.46
CA ALA A 29 2.70 -1.14 6.62
C ALA A 29 2.38 0.24 7.20
N ILE A 30 2.21 1.27 6.35
CA ILE A 30 1.85 2.62 6.80
C ILE A 30 0.51 2.61 7.55
N PHE A 31 -0.50 1.89 7.04
CA PHE A 31 -1.79 1.77 7.71
C PHE A 31 -1.67 1.00 9.03
N ARG A 32 -0.93 -0.11 9.05
CA ARG A 32 -0.72 -0.90 10.27
C ARG A 32 -0.02 -0.09 11.36
N GLU A 33 1.06 0.62 11.03
CA GLU A 33 1.78 1.42 12.03
C GLU A 33 0.99 2.68 12.42
N GLY A 34 0.27 3.30 11.48
CA GLY A 34 -0.66 4.38 11.80
C GLY A 34 -1.75 3.93 12.78
N TYR A 35 -2.30 2.73 12.58
CA TYR A 35 -3.28 2.15 13.50
C TYR A 35 -2.66 1.91 14.87
N ASN A 36 -1.47 1.29 14.94
CA ASN A 36 -0.79 1.00 16.21
C ASN A 36 -0.58 2.29 17.02
N VAL A 37 -0.04 3.34 16.41
CA VAL A 37 0.20 4.64 17.06
C VAL A 37 -1.08 5.27 17.59
N LEU A 38 -2.17 5.24 16.81
CA LEU A 38 -3.46 5.81 17.22
C LEU A 38 -4.14 4.99 18.32
N HIS A 39 -4.04 3.66 18.23
CA HIS A 39 -4.59 2.74 19.22
C HIS A 39 -3.83 2.86 20.56
N GLU A 40 -2.51 2.95 20.53
CA GLU A 40 -1.67 3.20 21.71
C GLU A 40 -1.98 4.56 22.37
N ALA A 41 -2.42 5.55 21.58
CA ALA A 41 -2.90 6.83 22.09
C ALA A 41 -4.31 6.75 22.75
N GLY A 42 -4.97 5.59 22.70
CA GLY A 42 -6.26 5.34 23.34
C GLY A 42 -7.48 5.65 22.47
N PHE A 43 -7.31 5.83 21.15
CA PHE A 43 -8.44 5.96 20.24
C PHE A 43 -9.09 4.61 19.96
N SER A 44 -10.40 4.61 19.75
CA SER A 44 -11.15 3.35 19.52
C SER A 44 -10.87 2.80 18.11
N ASP A 45 -10.94 1.48 18.00
CA ASP A 45 -10.78 0.76 16.74
C ASP A 45 -11.75 1.30 15.67
N GLU A 46 -13.02 1.54 16.05
CA GLU A 46 -14.04 2.07 15.15
C GLU A 46 -13.66 3.44 14.60
N ALA A 47 -13.20 4.35 15.46
CA ALA A 47 -12.83 5.70 15.04
C ALA A 47 -11.61 5.70 14.12
N ILE A 48 -10.59 4.91 14.46
CA ILE A 48 -9.37 4.78 13.65
C ILE A 48 -9.71 4.20 12.28
N LEU A 49 -10.40 3.04 12.24
CA LEU A 49 -10.71 2.35 11.00
C LEU A 49 -11.69 3.14 10.12
N PHE A 50 -12.62 3.89 10.72
CA PHE A 50 -13.54 4.77 9.99
C PHE A 50 -12.80 5.87 9.23
N ASP A 51 -11.90 6.59 9.91
CA ASP A 51 -11.11 7.66 9.29
C ASP A 51 -10.09 7.09 8.28
N MET A 52 -9.53 5.91 8.57
CA MET A 52 -8.56 5.27 7.69
C MET A 52 -9.15 4.74 6.39
N TYR A 53 -10.29 4.02 6.41
CA TYR A 53 -10.88 3.47 5.17
C TYR A 53 -12.35 3.06 5.23
N LEU A 54 -12.97 2.81 6.39
CA LEU A 54 -14.37 2.35 6.41
C LEU A 54 -15.37 3.41 5.94
N SER A 55 -15.03 4.70 6.06
CA SER A 55 -15.80 5.81 5.49
C SER A 55 -15.87 5.80 3.96
N LYS A 56 -14.96 5.05 3.31
CA LYS A 56 -14.69 5.05 1.86
C LYS A 56 -14.14 6.37 1.30
N GLU A 57 -13.87 7.38 2.13
CA GLU A 57 -13.24 8.62 1.67
C GLU A 57 -11.92 8.40 0.93
N PRO A 58 -11.01 7.49 1.35
CA PRO A 58 -9.80 7.20 0.57
C PRO A 58 -10.08 6.60 -0.82
N ALA A 59 -11.17 5.83 -0.97
CA ALA A 59 -11.54 5.30 -2.29
C ALA A 59 -11.95 6.43 -3.24
N GLU A 60 -12.71 7.42 -2.74
CA GLU A 60 -13.04 8.63 -3.51
C GLU A 60 -11.80 9.45 -3.87
N ILE A 61 -10.80 9.50 -2.98
CA ILE A 61 -9.50 10.15 -3.27
C ILE A 61 -8.83 9.47 -4.48
N PHE A 62 -8.77 8.14 -4.52
CA PHE A 62 -8.15 7.41 -5.64
C PHE A 62 -8.95 7.54 -6.93
N GLU A 63 -10.28 7.56 -6.87
CA GLU A 63 -11.13 7.83 -8.03
C GLU A 63 -10.83 9.21 -8.63
N ARG A 64 -10.83 10.25 -7.80
CA ARG A 64 -10.49 11.62 -8.24
C ARG A 64 -9.05 11.75 -8.70
N ALA A 65 -8.12 11.00 -8.09
CA ALA A 65 -6.73 10.94 -8.53
C ALA A 65 -6.60 10.32 -9.93
N ALA A 66 -7.42 9.33 -10.27
CA ALA A 66 -7.44 8.74 -11.61
C ALA A 66 -7.95 9.71 -12.68
N ASP A 67 -8.90 10.57 -12.32
CA ASP A 67 -9.49 11.56 -13.24
C ASP A 67 -8.66 12.84 -13.37
N GLU A 68 -8.05 13.31 -12.28
CA GLU A 68 -7.45 14.64 -12.22
C GLU A 68 -5.96 14.65 -11.89
N GLY A 69 -5.41 13.52 -11.48
CA GLY A 69 -4.03 13.36 -11.02
C GLY A 69 -3.92 13.36 -9.49
N PHE A 70 -2.93 12.58 -9.03
CA PHE A 70 -2.74 12.22 -7.61
C PHE A 70 -2.69 13.39 -6.63
N VAL A 71 -2.02 14.49 -7.00
CA VAL A 71 -1.92 15.68 -6.12
C VAL A 71 -3.05 16.68 -6.37
N LYS A 72 -3.51 16.82 -7.62
CA LYS A 72 -4.48 17.85 -8.01
C LYS A 72 -5.86 17.63 -7.38
N GLN A 73 -6.19 16.36 -7.10
CA GLN A 73 -7.41 15.99 -6.40
C GLN A 73 -7.56 16.73 -5.05
N LEU A 74 -6.46 17.13 -4.39
CA LEU A 74 -6.48 17.85 -3.11
C LEU A 74 -7.26 19.17 -3.15
N LYS A 75 -7.57 19.73 -4.32
CA LYS A 75 -8.46 20.89 -4.44
C LYS A 75 -9.85 20.67 -3.83
N TYR A 76 -10.26 19.42 -3.65
CA TYR A 76 -11.52 19.02 -3.03
C TYR A 76 -11.45 18.89 -1.50
N HIS A 77 -10.27 18.99 -0.92
CA HIS A 77 -10.06 18.90 0.52
C HIS A 77 -10.14 20.27 1.21
N SER A 78 -10.30 20.28 2.53
CA SER A 78 -10.21 21.50 3.34
C SER A 78 -8.83 22.15 3.24
N ARG A 79 -8.73 23.47 3.48
CA ARG A 79 -7.44 24.19 3.47
C ARG A 79 -6.42 23.61 4.47
N THR A 80 -6.90 23.14 5.63
CA THR A 80 -6.07 22.48 6.64
C THR A 80 -5.49 21.17 6.10
N SER A 81 -6.31 20.33 5.47
CA SER A 81 -5.87 19.06 4.88
C SER A 81 -4.90 19.29 3.71
N GLN A 82 -5.20 20.25 2.82
CA GLN A 82 -4.30 20.65 1.73
C GLN A 82 -2.92 21.04 2.25
N TYR A 83 -2.86 21.95 3.25
CA TYR A 83 -1.60 22.37 3.83
C TYR A 83 -0.85 21.22 4.51
N GLY A 84 -1.53 20.40 5.32
CA GLY A 84 -0.93 19.27 6.03
C GLY A 84 -0.29 18.25 5.08
N GLN A 85 -1.00 17.86 4.03
CA GLN A 85 -0.50 16.90 3.04
C GLN A 85 0.63 17.48 2.19
N LEU A 86 0.44 18.67 1.61
CA LEU A 86 1.45 19.28 0.72
C LEU A 86 2.73 19.66 1.47
N SER A 87 2.61 20.23 2.67
CA SER A 87 3.79 20.64 3.46
C SER A 87 4.60 19.43 3.93
N THR A 88 3.94 18.35 4.34
CA THR A 88 4.60 17.10 4.74
C THR A 88 5.27 16.43 3.55
N MET A 89 4.57 16.31 2.42
CA MET A 89 5.11 15.75 1.18
C MET A 89 6.38 16.50 0.73
N ASN A 90 6.38 17.84 0.76
CA ASN A 90 7.54 18.65 0.35
C ASN A 90 8.75 18.52 1.28
N ARG A 91 8.55 18.13 2.53
CA ARG A 91 9.63 17.96 3.53
C ARG A 91 10.18 16.54 3.57
N HIS A 92 9.46 15.58 3.02
CA HIS A 92 9.85 14.18 3.02
C HIS A 92 10.79 13.90 1.85
N ASP A 93 12.02 13.44 2.11
CA ASP A 93 13.03 13.23 1.05
C ASP A 93 12.79 11.94 0.24
N GLY A 94 12.09 10.95 0.82
CA GLY A 94 11.71 9.69 0.20
C GLY A 94 12.88 8.76 -0.12
N ASN A 95 14.08 9.04 0.40
CA ASN A 95 15.29 8.33 0.00
C ASN A 95 15.28 6.87 0.46
N GLU A 96 14.90 6.62 1.70
CA GLU A 96 14.83 5.26 2.27
C GLU A 96 13.84 4.37 1.52
N ILE A 97 12.63 4.88 1.27
CA ILE A 97 11.58 4.17 0.51
C ILE A 97 12.08 3.87 -0.90
N ARG A 98 12.74 4.84 -1.55
CA ARG A 98 13.29 4.66 -2.89
C ARG A 98 14.36 3.58 -2.94
N GLU A 99 15.26 3.52 -1.96
CA GLU A 99 16.27 2.47 -1.87
C GLU A 99 15.65 1.09 -1.62
N LYS A 100 14.64 1.00 -0.76
CA LYS A 100 13.88 -0.24 -0.54
C LYS A 100 13.24 -0.74 -1.83
N PHE A 101 12.57 0.16 -2.56
CA PHE A 101 11.96 -0.15 -3.85
C PHE A 101 12.98 -0.58 -4.91
N ARG A 102 14.14 0.07 -4.97
CA ARG A 102 15.23 -0.34 -5.88
C ARG A 102 15.71 -1.75 -5.59
N ARG A 103 15.84 -2.13 -4.31
CA ARG A 103 16.26 -3.49 -3.94
C ARG A 103 15.22 -4.52 -4.35
N VAL A 104 13.93 -4.29 -4.07
CA VAL A 104 12.87 -5.23 -4.48
C VAL A 104 12.86 -5.40 -6.01
N LEU A 105 12.92 -4.29 -6.76
CA LEU A 105 12.91 -4.34 -8.21
C LEU A 105 14.11 -5.09 -8.78
N ASN A 106 15.34 -4.76 -8.35
CA ASN A 106 16.54 -5.31 -8.95
C ASN A 106 16.88 -6.70 -8.41
N ASP A 107 16.80 -6.90 -7.10
CA ASP A 107 17.32 -8.09 -6.43
C ASP A 107 16.31 -9.24 -6.46
N ASN A 108 15.00 -8.95 -6.50
CA ASN A 108 13.96 -9.98 -6.53
C ASN A 108 13.32 -10.15 -7.91
N ILE A 109 12.83 -9.05 -8.50
CA ILE A 109 11.97 -9.10 -9.70
C ILE A 109 12.83 -9.23 -10.97
N LEU A 110 13.66 -8.25 -11.28
CA LEU A 110 14.43 -8.22 -12.52
C LEU A 110 15.56 -9.25 -12.57
N SER A 111 16.06 -9.70 -11.42
CA SER A 111 17.01 -10.81 -11.32
C SER A 111 16.38 -12.17 -11.60
N GLY A 112 15.04 -12.30 -11.54
CA GLY A 112 14.33 -13.56 -11.61
C GLY A 112 14.38 -14.41 -10.33
N ASN A 113 14.95 -13.89 -9.24
CA ASN A 113 15.04 -14.61 -7.97
C ASN A 113 13.66 -14.95 -7.39
N PHE A 114 12.72 -14.02 -7.45
CA PHE A 114 11.33 -14.28 -7.04
C PHE A 114 10.71 -15.38 -7.89
N ALA A 115 10.75 -15.24 -9.22
CA ALA A 115 10.19 -16.22 -10.15
C ALA A 115 10.77 -17.62 -9.93
N LYS A 116 12.09 -17.73 -9.71
CA LYS A 116 12.75 -19.01 -9.42
C LYS A 116 12.22 -19.66 -8.14
N LYS A 117 12.11 -18.91 -7.04
CA LYS A 117 11.57 -19.43 -5.77
C LYS A 117 10.09 -19.81 -5.91
N TRP A 118 9.29 -18.89 -6.46
CA TRP A 118 7.86 -19.06 -6.61
C TRP A 118 7.47 -20.20 -7.57
N SER A 119 8.35 -20.57 -8.50
CA SER A 119 8.11 -21.70 -9.42
C SER A 119 8.05 -23.07 -8.72
N ASP A 120 8.57 -23.20 -7.50
CA ASP A 120 8.31 -24.36 -6.65
C ASP A 120 6.92 -24.21 -6.02
N THR A 121 5.91 -24.78 -6.66
CA THR A 121 4.50 -24.62 -6.27
C THR A 121 4.19 -25.18 -4.89
N LYS A 122 4.93 -26.20 -4.43
CA LYS A 122 4.72 -26.77 -3.09
C LYS A 122 5.26 -25.80 -2.04
N TRP A 123 6.50 -25.34 -2.21
CA TRP A 123 7.08 -24.33 -1.33
C TRP A 123 6.23 -23.05 -1.32
N ALA A 124 5.81 -22.56 -2.49
CA ALA A 124 4.99 -21.36 -2.64
C ALA A 124 3.67 -21.44 -1.86
N ALA A 125 2.97 -22.57 -1.94
CA ALA A 125 1.73 -22.79 -1.21
C ALA A 125 1.96 -22.85 0.32
N GLU A 126 3.01 -23.53 0.76
CA GLU A 126 3.37 -23.61 2.18
C GLU A 126 3.77 -22.24 2.74
N GLU A 127 4.54 -21.46 1.98
CA GLU A 127 5.00 -20.13 2.42
C GLU A 127 3.85 -19.13 2.45
N LEU A 128 2.99 -19.09 1.42
CA LEU A 128 1.80 -18.25 1.40
C LEU A 128 0.89 -18.54 2.60
N ALA A 129 0.68 -19.80 2.94
CA ALA A 129 -0.12 -20.18 4.10
C ALA A 129 0.49 -19.73 5.44
N LYS A 130 1.83 -19.60 5.54
CA LYS A 130 2.49 -19.03 6.72
C LYS A 130 2.27 -17.53 6.78
N GLU A 131 2.46 -16.81 5.67
CA GLU A 131 2.27 -15.35 5.62
C GLU A 131 0.85 -14.95 6.04
N TRP A 132 -0.18 -15.66 5.57
CA TRP A 132 -1.56 -15.44 6.01
C TRP A 132 -1.72 -15.58 7.53
N LYS A 133 -1.20 -16.66 8.12
CA LYS A 133 -1.27 -16.90 9.57
C LYS A 133 -0.56 -15.84 10.37
N GLU A 134 0.55 -15.29 9.87
CA GLU A 134 1.27 -14.23 10.56
C GLU A 134 0.53 -12.90 10.48
N VAL A 135 -0.01 -12.53 9.31
CA VAL A 135 -0.76 -11.28 9.12
C VAL A 135 -2.06 -11.26 9.91
N GLU A 136 -2.74 -12.40 10.07
CA GLU A 136 -3.96 -12.52 10.90
C GLU A 136 -3.75 -12.11 12.37
N LYS A 137 -2.52 -12.11 12.87
CA LYS A 137 -2.19 -11.71 14.23
C LYS A 137 -2.08 -10.19 14.40
N ALA A 138 -2.00 -9.43 13.30
CA ALA A 138 -1.78 -7.99 13.36
C ALA A 138 -2.97 -7.27 14.06
N PRO A 139 -2.72 -6.29 14.95
CA PRO A 139 -3.77 -5.59 15.68
C PRO A 139 -4.86 -4.99 14.79
N ILE A 140 -4.45 -4.33 13.69
CA ILE A 140 -5.38 -3.74 12.71
C ILE A 140 -6.29 -4.79 12.05
N VAL A 141 -5.79 -6.01 11.81
CA VAL A 141 -6.57 -7.10 11.21
C VAL A 141 -7.59 -7.65 12.20
N GLN A 142 -7.21 -7.79 13.47
CA GLN A 142 -8.14 -8.18 14.53
C GLN A 142 -9.18 -7.08 14.80
N ALA A 143 -8.79 -5.81 14.67
CA ALA A 143 -9.70 -4.67 14.78
C ALA A 143 -10.75 -4.68 13.67
N ASP A 144 -10.33 -4.94 12.42
CA ASP A 144 -11.25 -5.12 11.29
C ASP A 144 -12.31 -6.19 11.57
N GLN A 145 -11.93 -7.31 12.21
CA GLN A 145 -12.87 -8.39 12.58
C GLN A 145 -13.83 -8.00 13.70
N ARG A 146 -13.46 -7.06 14.58
CA ARG A 146 -14.33 -6.58 15.67
C ARG A 146 -15.34 -5.54 15.20
N VAL A 147 -14.95 -4.69 14.26
CA VAL A 147 -15.74 -3.54 13.80
C VAL A 147 -16.71 -3.91 12.67
N ARG A 148 -16.48 -5.04 11.98
CA ARG A 148 -17.34 -5.57 10.90
C ARG A 148 -18.37 -6.58 11.41
#